data_AF-A0A535ZRH4-F1
#
_entry.id   AF-A0A535ZRH4-F1
#
_cell.length_a   1.000
_cell.length_b   1.000
_cell.length_c   1.000
_cell.angle_alpha   90.00
_cell.angle_beta   90.00
_cell.angle_gamma   90.00
#
_symmetry.space_group_name_H-M   'P 1'
#
loop_
_entity.id
_entity.type
_entity.pdbx_description
1 polymer ?
#
loop_
_entity_poly.entity_id
_entity_poly.type
_entity_poly.pdbx_seq_one_letter_code
_entity_poly.pdbx_strand_id
1 'polypeptide(L)'
;MTAAWLSGIFPPIATAFAGDGALRPPPAGFLELLRDSGLQGVVALGSNGEAAHLTEAERLQWIRWVRQALPAPLRLVAGTGAESTLGTIERTRAAAAEGAEAALVITPSYYRRHLTVEALRAHYHAVAEASSIPILIYNVPMHMGYDLGADWIVQLTGHPNIAGLKDSSGDIARLPRLRQELGPGFILLAGAGERMVD
;
A
#
# COMPACT_ATOMS: atom_id res chain seq x y z
N MET A 1 -17.22 -3.81 1.56
CA MET A 1 -16.65 -3.75 2.94
C MET A 1 -16.20 -2.32 3.19
N THR A 2 -16.45 -1.75 4.38
CA THR A 2 -16.12 -0.35 4.63
C THR A 2 -14.63 -0.20 4.95
N ALA A 3 -13.92 0.62 4.20
CA ALA A 3 -12.49 0.89 4.39
C ALA A 3 -12.23 2.01 5.42
N ALA A 4 -13.25 2.41 6.19
CA ALA A 4 -13.18 3.53 7.15
C ALA A 4 -12.13 3.34 8.26
N TRP A 5 -11.70 2.10 8.51
CA TRP A 5 -10.64 1.78 9.46
C TRP A 5 -9.24 2.20 8.97
N LEU A 6 -9.05 2.47 7.67
CA LEU A 6 -7.81 3.02 7.10
C LEU A 6 -7.69 4.52 7.39
N SER A 7 -7.73 4.88 8.67
CA SER A 7 -7.59 6.26 9.15
C SER A 7 -6.56 6.27 10.28
N GLY A 8 -5.79 7.36 10.39
CA GLY A 8 -4.70 7.47 11.34
C GLY A 8 -3.34 7.08 10.75
N ILE A 9 -2.45 6.53 11.58
CA ILE A 9 -1.03 6.34 11.28
C ILE A 9 -0.75 4.85 11.06
N PHE A 10 -0.20 4.56 9.87
CA PHE A 10 0.24 3.22 9.44
C PHE A 10 1.71 3.29 9.02
N PRO A 11 2.68 3.13 9.94
CA PRO A 11 4.09 3.18 9.57
C PRO A 11 4.44 2.02 8.62
N PRO A 12 5.23 2.30 7.57
CA PRO A 12 5.83 1.25 6.77
C PRO A 12 6.93 0.55 7.59
N ILE A 13 6.80 -0.75 7.79
CA ILE A 13 7.77 -1.55 8.57
C ILE A 13 8.84 -2.14 7.65
N ALA A 14 10.07 -2.19 8.16
CA ALA A 14 11.18 -2.87 7.50
C ALA A 14 10.98 -4.39 7.55
N THR A 15 11.56 -5.08 6.57
CA THR A 15 11.61 -6.55 6.55
C THR A 15 12.81 -7.00 7.39
N ALA A 16 12.62 -8.00 8.25
CA ALA A 16 13.68 -8.49 9.11
C ALA A 16 14.52 -9.57 8.41
N PHE A 17 15.85 -9.43 8.48
CA PHE A 17 16.79 -10.39 7.94
C PHE A 17 17.85 -10.80 8.99
N ALA A 18 18.38 -11.99 8.81
CA ALA A 18 19.58 -12.48 9.47
C ALA A 18 20.84 -11.78 8.92
N GLY A 19 21.97 -11.93 9.60
CA GLY A 19 23.25 -11.39 9.12
C GLY A 19 23.76 -12.01 7.82
N ASP A 20 23.24 -13.16 7.42
CA ASP A 20 23.51 -13.83 6.13
C ASP A 20 22.47 -13.49 5.05
N GLY A 21 21.53 -12.58 5.34
CA GLY A 21 20.46 -12.18 4.43
C GLY A 21 19.22 -13.07 4.46
N ALA A 22 19.19 -14.16 5.24
CA ALA A 22 18.00 -15.00 5.34
C ALA A 22 16.83 -14.27 6.00
N LEU A 23 15.64 -14.36 5.41
CA LEU A 23 14.41 -13.77 5.96
C LEU A 23 14.14 -14.27 7.38
N ARG A 24 13.75 -13.37 8.29
CA ARG A 24 13.38 -13.67 9.68
C ARG A 24 11.99 -13.11 10.02
N PRO A 25 11.31 -13.65 11.05
CA PRO A 25 10.10 -13.04 11.57
C PRO A 25 10.40 -11.66 12.17
N PRO A 26 9.37 -10.79 12.35
CA PRO A 26 9.53 -9.55 13.08
C PRO A 26 10.18 -9.78 14.45
N PRO A 27 11.06 -8.89 14.93
CA PRO A 27 11.64 -9.02 16.26
C PRO A 27 10.55 -9.10 17.34
N ALA A 28 10.73 -9.97 18.33
CA ALA A 28 9.78 -10.13 19.42
C ALA A 28 9.55 -8.79 20.16
N GLY A 29 8.30 -8.43 20.42
CA GLY A 29 7.94 -7.18 21.10
C GLY A 29 7.86 -5.96 20.17
N PHE A 30 8.33 -6.04 18.92
CA PHE A 30 8.35 -4.89 18.01
C PHE A 30 6.93 -4.42 17.66
N LEU A 31 6.02 -5.34 17.31
CA LEU A 31 4.66 -4.96 16.92
C LEU A 31 3.81 -4.56 18.13
N GLU A 32 4.09 -5.09 19.31
CA GLU A 32 3.49 -4.66 20.58
C GLU A 32 3.91 -3.22 20.93
N LEU A 33 5.19 -2.87 20.75
CA LEU A 33 5.66 -1.50 20.92
C LEU A 33 4.91 -0.53 19.99
N LEU A 34 4.68 -0.91 18.73
CA LEU A 34 3.90 -0.12 17.79
C LEU A 34 2.44 0.05 18.24
N ARG A 35 1.81 -1.01 18.76
CA ARG A 35 0.43 -0.95 19.28
C ARG A 35 0.33 0.07 20.42
N ASP A 36 1.28 0.03 21.35
CA ASP A 36 1.27 0.87 22.54
C ASP A 36 1.60 2.35 22.23
N SER A 37 1.96 2.66 20.98
CA SER A 37 2.26 4.01 20.48
C SER A 37 1.06 4.72 19.83
N GLY A 38 -0.16 4.16 19.93
CA GLY A 38 -1.37 4.80 19.41
C GLY A 38 -1.57 4.68 17.89
N LEU A 39 -0.86 3.75 17.25
CA LEU A 39 -0.94 3.47 15.81
C LEU A 39 -2.18 2.63 15.47
N GLN A 40 -2.66 2.71 14.23
CA GLN A 40 -3.86 1.99 13.76
C GLN A 40 -3.51 0.72 12.99
N GLY A 41 -2.27 0.59 12.55
CA GLY A 41 -1.80 -0.59 11.86
C GLY A 41 -0.38 -0.43 11.36
N VAL A 42 0.02 -1.28 10.43
CA VAL A 42 1.33 -1.24 9.77
C VAL A 42 1.18 -1.45 8.27
N VAL A 43 2.14 -0.93 7.50
CA VAL A 43 2.29 -1.25 6.08
C VAL A 43 3.49 -2.17 5.91
N ALA A 44 3.26 -3.43 5.56
CA ALA A 44 4.31 -4.37 5.18
C ALA A 44 4.57 -4.29 3.67
N LEU A 45 5.78 -4.67 3.24
CA LEU A 45 6.15 -4.80 1.82
C LEU A 45 5.94 -3.53 0.96
N GLY A 46 6.04 -2.36 1.57
CA GLY A 46 6.27 -1.12 0.84
C GLY A 46 7.73 -0.97 0.41
N SER A 47 8.11 0.22 -0.09
CA SER A 47 9.50 0.54 -0.43
C SER A 47 10.46 0.35 0.76
N ASN A 48 10.08 0.81 1.95
CA ASN A 48 10.86 0.63 3.19
C ASN A 48 10.92 -0.83 3.67
N GLY A 49 10.02 -1.69 3.19
CA GLY A 49 10.06 -3.13 3.43
C GLY A 49 10.95 -3.87 2.43
N GLU A 50 11.69 -3.15 1.58
CA GLU A 50 12.61 -3.73 0.59
C GLU A 50 11.93 -4.71 -0.36
N ALA A 51 10.63 -4.52 -0.61
CA ALA A 51 9.81 -5.50 -1.31
C ALA A 51 10.38 -5.89 -2.69
N ALA A 52 10.99 -4.94 -3.40
CA ALA A 52 11.61 -5.18 -4.70
C ALA A 52 12.74 -6.24 -4.68
N HIS A 53 13.32 -6.53 -3.52
CA HIS A 53 14.40 -7.50 -3.34
C HIS A 53 13.93 -8.87 -2.85
N LEU A 54 12.66 -9.02 -2.51
CA LEU A 54 12.08 -10.26 -2.00
C LEU A 54 11.51 -11.12 -3.13
N THR A 55 11.75 -12.43 -3.04
CA THR A 55 11.03 -13.44 -3.80
C THR A 55 9.54 -13.47 -3.41
N GLU A 56 8.69 -14.05 -4.25
CA GLU A 56 7.26 -14.23 -3.92
C GLU A 56 7.08 -15.06 -2.64
N ALA A 57 7.88 -16.12 -2.47
CA ALA A 57 7.81 -16.96 -1.28
C ALA A 57 8.15 -16.16 -0.01
N GLU A 58 9.19 -15.32 -0.05
CA GLU A 58 9.57 -14.47 1.08
C GLU A 58 8.52 -13.41 1.39
N ARG A 59 7.91 -12.81 0.37
CA ARG A 59 6.81 -11.84 0.54
C ARG A 59 5.65 -12.47 1.31
N LEU A 60 5.20 -13.64 0.89
CA LEU A 60 4.09 -14.34 1.56
C LEU A 60 4.47 -14.77 2.97
N GLN A 61 5.69 -15.30 3.15
CA GLN A 61 6.19 -15.69 4.46
C GLN A 61 6.27 -14.49 5.42
N TRP A 62 6.70 -13.32 4.93
CA TRP A 62 6.75 -12.09 5.72
C TRP A 62 5.35 -11.62 6.12
N ILE A 63 4.38 -11.55 5.19
CA ILE A 63 2.99 -11.18 5.50
C ILE A 63 2.44 -12.11 6.58
N ARG A 64 2.65 -13.42 6.44
CA ARG A 64 2.20 -14.43 7.41
C ARG A 64 2.80 -14.20 8.79
N TRP A 65 4.11 -13.99 8.90
CA TRP A 65 4.76 -13.72 10.18
C TRP A 65 4.30 -12.42 10.81
N VAL A 66 4.17 -11.35 10.02
CA VAL A 66 3.63 -10.07 10.51
C VAL A 66 2.21 -10.29 11.02
N ARG A 67 1.32 -10.93 10.24
CA ARG A 67 -0.06 -11.17 10.66
C ARG A 67 -0.17 -11.98 11.94
N GLN A 68 0.65 -13.04 12.08
CA GLN A 68 0.69 -13.88 13.28
C GLN A 68 1.15 -13.11 14.53
N ALA A 69 2.13 -12.21 14.37
CA ALA A 69 2.67 -11.41 15.46
C ALA A 69 1.90 -10.11 15.71
N LEU A 70 1.02 -9.66 14.79
CA LEU A 70 0.37 -8.36 14.87
C LEU A 70 -0.75 -8.37 15.92
N PRO A 71 -0.58 -7.66 17.06
CA PRO A 71 -1.57 -7.67 18.13
C PRO A 71 -2.78 -6.80 17.77
N ALA A 72 -3.97 -7.22 18.22
CA ALA A 72 -5.14 -6.36 18.14
C ALA A 72 -4.92 -5.05 18.96
N PRO A 73 -5.48 -3.91 18.52
CA PRO A 73 -6.36 -3.73 17.37
C PRO A 73 -5.63 -3.35 16.06
N LEU A 74 -4.30 -3.51 15.97
CA LEU A 74 -3.53 -3.13 14.78
C LEU A 74 -3.97 -3.92 13.54
N ARG A 75 -4.04 -3.22 12.41
CA ARG A 75 -4.42 -3.76 11.10
C ARG A 75 -3.22 -3.86 10.15
N LEU A 76 -3.29 -4.77 9.19
CA LEU A 76 -2.21 -5.01 8.23
C LEU A 76 -2.57 -4.53 6.83
N VAL A 77 -1.79 -3.58 6.30
CA VAL A 77 -1.77 -3.24 4.87
C VAL A 77 -0.53 -3.89 4.24
N ALA A 78 -0.66 -4.56 3.10
CA ALA A 78 0.47 -5.20 2.42
C ALA A 78 0.71 -4.58 1.03
N GLY A 79 1.97 -4.35 0.66
CA GLY A 79 2.36 -3.95 -0.68
C GLY A 79 2.28 -5.12 -1.67
N THR A 80 1.44 -4.98 -2.71
CA THR A 80 1.14 -6.08 -3.65
C THR A 80 1.34 -5.71 -5.12
N GLY A 81 1.69 -4.45 -5.41
CA GLY A 81 1.91 -4.01 -6.79
C GLY A 81 3.04 -4.79 -7.49
N ALA A 82 2.83 -5.08 -8.77
CA ALA A 82 3.78 -5.63 -9.72
C ALA A 82 3.74 -4.82 -11.02
N GLU A 83 4.68 -5.07 -11.93
CA GLU A 83 4.72 -4.39 -13.24
C GLU A 83 3.62 -4.85 -14.21
N SER A 84 2.90 -5.93 -13.89
CA SER A 84 1.80 -6.46 -14.70
C SER A 84 0.51 -6.56 -13.90
N THR A 85 -0.63 -6.38 -14.58
CA THR A 85 -1.96 -6.51 -13.95
C THR A 85 -2.20 -7.89 -13.36
N LEU A 86 -1.84 -8.96 -14.09
CA LEU A 86 -1.99 -10.33 -13.60
C LEU A 86 -1.13 -10.58 -12.36
N GLY A 87 0.14 -10.15 -12.39
CA GLY A 87 1.03 -10.28 -11.23
C GLY A 87 0.51 -9.52 -10.00
N THR A 88 -0.03 -8.31 -10.19
CA THR A 88 -0.65 -7.55 -9.09
C THR A 88 -1.89 -8.27 -8.55
N ILE A 89 -2.73 -8.86 -9.40
CA ILE A 89 -3.89 -9.65 -8.98
C ILE A 89 -3.46 -10.86 -8.14
N GLU A 90 -2.48 -11.62 -8.63
CA GLU A 90 -1.94 -12.81 -7.94
C GLU A 90 -1.37 -12.45 -6.58
N ARG A 91 -0.50 -11.42 -6.51
CA ARG A 91 0.06 -10.91 -5.26
C ARG A 91 -1.01 -10.42 -4.30
N THR A 92 -2.04 -9.73 -4.81
CA THR A 92 -3.12 -9.18 -3.98
C THR A 92 -3.98 -10.29 -3.36
N ARG A 93 -4.34 -11.30 -4.15
CA ARG A 93 -5.08 -12.47 -3.65
C ARG A 93 -4.28 -13.26 -2.62
N ALA A 94 -3.00 -13.50 -2.90
CA ALA A 94 -2.14 -14.23 -1.99
C ALA A 94 -1.93 -13.45 -0.68
N ALA A 95 -1.70 -12.13 -0.74
CA ALA A 95 -1.60 -11.29 0.46
C ALA A 95 -2.89 -11.29 1.29
N ALA A 96 -4.06 -11.23 0.64
CA ALA A 96 -5.35 -11.36 1.33
C ALA A 96 -5.50 -12.71 2.05
N ALA A 97 -5.10 -13.81 1.40
CA ALA A 97 -5.12 -15.15 1.99
C ALA A 97 -4.18 -15.29 3.19
N GLU A 98 -3.06 -14.57 3.21
CA GLU A 98 -2.13 -14.50 4.35
C GLU A 98 -2.57 -13.50 5.44
N GLY A 99 -3.73 -12.85 5.27
CA GLY A 99 -4.37 -12.02 6.28
C GLY A 99 -4.03 -10.52 6.20
N ALA A 100 -3.55 -10.04 5.05
CA ALA A 100 -3.59 -8.61 4.76
C ALA A 100 -5.04 -8.12 4.66
N GLU A 101 -5.31 -6.92 5.15
CA GLU A 101 -6.66 -6.35 5.24
C GLU A 101 -6.88 -5.23 4.21
N ALA A 102 -5.80 -4.70 3.65
CA ALA A 102 -5.79 -3.83 2.48
C ALA A 102 -4.52 -4.05 1.65
N ALA A 103 -4.62 -3.81 0.35
CA ALA A 103 -3.51 -3.92 -0.59
C ALA A 103 -3.02 -2.52 -0.99
N LEU A 104 -1.73 -2.26 -0.81
CA LEU A 104 -1.04 -1.07 -1.29
C LEU A 104 -0.41 -1.39 -2.65
N VAL A 105 -1.00 -0.87 -3.71
CA VAL A 105 -0.58 -1.18 -5.09
C VAL A 105 0.25 -0.02 -5.62
N ILE A 106 1.58 -0.23 -5.65
CA ILE A 106 2.49 0.68 -6.37
C ILE A 106 2.11 0.68 -7.85
N THR A 107 2.09 1.88 -8.43
CA THR A 107 1.79 2.01 -9.86
C THR A 107 2.93 1.40 -10.69
N PRO A 108 2.63 0.59 -11.73
CA PRO A 108 3.65 0.06 -12.64
C PRO A 108 4.54 1.17 -13.18
N SER A 109 5.82 0.91 -13.40
CA SER A 109 6.79 1.98 -13.70
C SER A 109 7.84 1.61 -14.74
N TYR A 110 8.09 0.33 -14.97
CA TYR A 110 9.14 -0.14 -15.88
C TYR A 110 8.89 0.31 -17.32
N TYR A 111 7.65 0.22 -17.81
CA TYR A 111 7.25 0.65 -19.16
C TYR A 111 6.59 2.04 -19.19
N ARG A 112 6.99 2.96 -18.30
CA ARG A 112 6.36 4.28 -18.11
C ARG A 112 6.09 5.11 -19.37
N ARG A 113 6.89 4.95 -20.44
CA ARG A 113 6.68 5.65 -21.72
C ARG A 113 5.38 5.27 -22.44
N HIS A 114 4.80 4.12 -22.08
CA HIS A 114 3.59 3.58 -22.70
C HIS A 114 2.40 3.58 -21.74
N LEU A 115 2.58 4.08 -20.51
CA LEU A 115 1.49 4.17 -19.55
C LEU A 115 0.64 5.39 -19.84
N THR A 116 -0.66 5.17 -20.00
CA THR A 116 -1.69 6.20 -20.10
C THR A 116 -2.64 6.11 -18.90
N VAL A 117 -3.44 7.15 -18.68
CA VAL A 117 -4.45 7.14 -17.62
C VAL A 117 -5.48 6.02 -17.84
N GLU A 118 -5.85 5.72 -19.10
CA GLU A 118 -6.77 4.64 -19.45
C GLU A 118 -6.17 3.27 -19.14
N ALA A 119 -4.89 3.06 -19.47
CA ALA A 119 -4.19 1.82 -19.18
C ALA A 119 -4.08 1.58 -17.67
N LEU A 120 -3.74 2.62 -16.90
CA LEU A 120 -3.68 2.55 -15.45
C LEU A 120 -5.06 2.37 -14.82
N ARG A 121 -6.11 3.01 -15.37
CA ARG A 121 -7.48 2.81 -14.91
C ARG A 121 -7.90 1.34 -15.11
N ALA A 122 -7.63 0.78 -16.29
CA ALA A 122 -7.89 -0.63 -16.56
C ALA A 122 -7.12 -1.56 -15.62
N HIS A 123 -5.86 -1.25 -15.33
CA HIS A 123 -5.04 -1.98 -14.35
C HIS A 123 -5.67 -1.98 -12.96
N TYR A 124 -5.91 -0.80 -12.37
CA TYR A 124 -6.45 -0.69 -11.02
C TYR A 124 -7.86 -1.26 -10.89
N HIS A 125 -8.72 -1.07 -11.90
CA HIS A 125 -10.09 -1.62 -11.89
C HIS A 125 -10.07 -3.15 -11.97
N ALA A 126 -9.22 -3.74 -12.82
CA ALA A 126 -9.08 -5.19 -12.89
C ALA A 126 -8.55 -5.80 -11.57
N VAL A 127 -7.59 -5.13 -10.92
CA VAL A 127 -7.09 -5.53 -9.59
C VAL A 127 -8.19 -5.43 -8.54
N ALA A 128 -8.94 -4.33 -8.53
CA ALA A 128 -9.99 -4.08 -7.56
C ALA A 128 -11.19 -5.03 -7.71
N GLU A 129 -11.57 -5.39 -8.94
CA GLU A 129 -12.60 -6.40 -9.25
C GLU A 129 -12.18 -7.79 -8.76
N ALA A 130 -10.91 -8.15 -8.92
CA ALA A 130 -10.38 -9.47 -8.58
C ALA A 130 -10.01 -9.64 -7.09
N SER A 131 -10.06 -8.57 -6.30
CA SER A 131 -9.58 -8.52 -4.92
C SER A 131 -10.71 -8.64 -3.90
N SER A 132 -10.49 -9.46 -2.86
CA SER A 132 -11.38 -9.54 -1.69
C SER A 132 -11.08 -8.48 -0.63
N ILE A 133 -10.01 -7.70 -0.78
CA ILE A 133 -9.62 -6.63 0.16
C ILE A 133 -9.54 -5.27 -0.55
N PRO A 134 -9.74 -4.15 0.17
CA PRO A 134 -9.64 -2.81 -0.40
C PRO A 134 -8.27 -2.51 -1.01
N ILE A 135 -8.28 -1.81 -2.12
CA ILE A 135 -7.08 -1.36 -2.86
C ILE A 135 -6.78 0.10 -2.52
N LEU A 136 -5.52 0.37 -2.18
CA LEU A 136 -4.94 1.69 -2.09
C LEU A 136 -4.01 1.90 -3.28
N ILE A 137 -4.28 2.93 -4.08
CA ILE A 137 -3.34 3.43 -5.09
C ILE A 137 -2.11 3.95 -4.35
N TYR A 138 -0.91 3.59 -4.80
CA TYR A 138 0.33 4.12 -4.22
C TYR A 138 1.09 4.94 -5.26
N ASN A 139 1.09 6.25 -5.03
CA ASN A 139 1.85 7.23 -5.81
C ASN A 139 3.17 7.51 -5.10
N VAL A 140 4.29 7.10 -5.69
CA VAL A 140 5.64 7.34 -5.14
C VAL A 140 6.61 7.72 -6.27
N PRO A 141 6.59 8.99 -6.71
CA PRO A 141 7.36 9.44 -7.88
C PRO A 141 8.86 9.14 -7.80
N MET A 142 9.43 9.15 -6.59
CA MET A 142 10.83 8.82 -6.34
C MET A 142 11.23 7.42 -6.84
N HIS A 143 10.31 6.45 -6.78
CA HIS A 143 10.56 5.08 -7.24
C HIS A 143 9.93 4.77 -8.60
N MET A 144 8.89 5.51 -8.98
CA MET A 144 8.20 5.31 -10.25
C MET A 144 8.86 6.07 -11.42
N GLY A 145 9.58 7.16 -11.14
CA GLY A 145 10.16 8.04 -12.16
C GLY A 145 9.13 8.89 -12.92
N TYR A 146 7.91 9.01 -12.37
CA TYR A 146 6.85 9.92 -12.81
C TYR A 146 5.82 10.12 -11.68
N ASP A 147 5.02 11.17 -11.75
CA ASP A 147 3.93 11.46 -10.82
C ASP A 147 2.59 11.27 -11.54
N LEU A 148 1.61 10.69 -10.86
CA LEU A 148 0.25 10.59 -11.37
C LEU A 148 -0.41 11.98 -11.48
N GLY A 149 -0.15 12.86 -10.51
CA GLY A 149 -0.89 14.11 -10.37
C GLY A 149 -2.38 13.89 -10.01
N ALA A 150 -3.06 14.97 -9.62
CA ALA A 150 -4.44 14.88 -9.13
C ALA A 150 -5.42 14.38 -10.20
N ASP A 151 -5.29 14.88 -11.44
CA ASP A 151 -6.22 14.58 -12.53
C ASP A 151 -6.21 13.10 -12.92
N TRP A 152 -5.04 12.44 -12.91
CA TRP A 152 -5.00 11.00 -13.16
C TRP A 152 -5.55 10.26 -11.95
N ILE A 153 -5.13 10.58 -10.73
CA ILE A 153 -5.62 9.93 -9.51
C ILE A 153 -7.15 9.86 -9.52
N VAL A 154 -7.82 10.98 -9.81
CA VAL A 154 -9.28 11.06 -9.87
C VAL A 154 -9.86 10.11 -10.93
N GLN A 155 -9.26 10.07 -12.11
CA GLN A 155 -9.65 9.17 -13.19
C GLN A 155 -9.37 7.68 -12.91
N LEU A 156 -8.43 7.34 -12.03
CA LEU A 156 -8.17 5.96 -11.61
C LEU A 156 -9.23 5.44 -10.63
N THR A 157 -9.94 6.33 -9.94
CA THR A 157 -10.97 5.96 -8.96
C THR A 157 -12.29 5.50 -9.59
N GLY A 158 -13.35 5.32 -8.77
CA GLY A 158 -14.71 5.03 -9.21
C GLY A 158 -15.13 3.55 -9.09
N HIS A 159 -14.18 2.64 -8.83
CA HIS A 159 -14.52 1.27 -8.43
C HIS A 159 -14.71 1.21 -6.90
N PRO A 160 -15.77 0.56 -6.37
CA PRO A 160 -16.08 0.59 -4.93
C PRO A 160 -15.00 -0.06 -4.05
N ASN A 161 -14.16 -0.92 -4.63
CA ASN A 161 -13.04 -1.55 -3.93
C ASN A 161 -11.71 -0.79 -4.07
N ILE A 162 -11.65 0.30 -4.85
CA ILE A 162 -10.54 1.26 -4.82
C ILE A 162 -10.84 2.24 -3.69
N ALA A 163 -10.32 1.94 -2.52
CA ALA A 163 -10.69 2.60 -1.28
C ALA A 163 -9.94 3.92 -1.04
N GLY A 164 -8.77 4.09 -1.64
CA GLY A 164 -7.95 5.26 -1.33
C GLY A 164 -6.64 5.39 -2.11
N LEU A 165 -5.87 6.37 -1.65
CA LEU A 165 -4.54 6.73 -2.14
C LEU A 165 -3.59 6.83 -0.94
N LYS A 166 -2.39 6.30 -1.11
CA LYS A 166 -1.21 6.72 -0.36
C LYS A 166 -0.34 7.57 -1.28
N ASP A 167 -0.08 8.82 -0.90
CA ASP A 167 0.70 9.76 -1.70
C ASP A 167 2.05 10.10 -1.05
N SER A 168 3.13 9.63 -1.67
CA SER A 168 4.53 9.89 -1.31
C SER A 168 5.20 10.88 -2.27
N SER A 169 4.44 11.67 -3.04
CA SER A 169 5.00 12.76 -3.86
C SER A 169 5.60 13.91 -3.04
N GLY A 170 5.17 14.05 -1.78
CA GLY A 170 5.51 15.19 -0.92
C GLY A 170 4.71 16.46 -1.23
N ASP A 171 3.84 16.44 -2.24
CA ASP A 171 2.95 17.55 -2.57
C ASP A 171 1.68 17.49 -1.72
N ILE A 172 1.76 17.98 -0.49
CA ILE A 172 0.61 18.01 0.42
C ILE A 172 -0.49 18.94 -0.08
N ALA A 173 -0.15 19.96 -0.88
CA ALA A 173 -1.11 20.95 -1.37
C ALA A 173 -2.18 20.34 -2.28
N ARG A 174 -1.95 19.15 -2.87
CA ARG A 174 -2.97 18.46 -3.67
C ARG A 174 -4.01 17.69 -2.84
N LEU A 175 -3.71 17.36 -1.58
CA LEU A 175 -4.62 16.53 -0.75
C LEU A 175 -5.98 17.21 -0.50
N PRO A 176 -6.07 18.53 -0.21
CA PRO A 176 -7.36 19.22 -0.12
C PRO A 176 -8.17 19.16 -1.41
N ARG A 177 -7.52 19.33 -2.57
CA ARG A 177 -8.17 19.22 -3.88
C ARG A 177 -8.71 17.82 -4.11
N LEU A 178 -7.90 16.79 -3.88
CA LEU A 178 -8.33 15.39 -3.98
C LEU A 178 -9.49 15.09 -3.02
N ARG A 179 -9.47 15.63 -1.80
CA ARG A 179 -10.56 15.50 -0.82
C ARG A 179 -11.86 16.12 -1.34
N GLN A 180 -11.78 17.29 -1.98
CA GLN A 180 -12.94 17.95 -2.58
C GLN A 180 -13.53 17.14 -3.74
N GLU A 181 -12.69 16.59 -4.61
CA GLU A 181 -13.12 15.86 -5.80
C GLU A 181 -13.59 14.42 -5.49
N LEU A 182 -12.97 13.74 -4.52
CA LEU A 182 -13.23 12.32 -4.21
C LEU A 182 -14.15 12.11 -3.00
N GLY A 183 -14.47 13.18 -2.28
CA GLY A 183 -15.36 13.16 -1.13
C GLY A 183 -14.73 12.54 0.13
N PRO A 184 -15.47 12.53 1.26
CA PRO A 184 -14.95 12.10 2.57
C PRO A 184 -14.72 10.59 2.69
N GLY A 185 -15.38 9.78 1.84
CA GLY A 185 -15.27 8.32 1.89
C GLY A 185 -14.00 7.76 1.26
N PHE A 186 -13.32 8.52 0.41
CA PHE A 186 -12.06 8.10 -0.19
C PHE A 186 -10.90 8.32 0.77
N ILE A 187 -10.11 7.29 1.03
CA ILE A 187 -9.01 7.37 1.98
C ILE A 187 -7.82 8.11 1.34
N LEU A 188 -7.25 9.07 2.06
CA LEU A 188 -6.05 9.81 1.65
C LEU A 188 -5.00 9.65 2.76
N LEU A 189 -3.94 8.91 2.48
CA LEU A 189 -2.80 8.72 3.39
C LEU A 189 -1.59 9.49 2.84
N ALA A 190 -1.01 10.36 3.64
CA ALA A 190 0.26 11.01 3.30
C ALA A 190 1.42 10.04 3.55
N GLY A 191 2.36 9.98 2.62
CA GLY A 191 3.57 9.16 2.71
C GLY A 191 4.85 9.95 2.99
N ALA A 192 4.76 11.27 3.13
CA ALA A 192 5.83 12.20 3.49
C ALA A 192 5.55 12.76 4.90
N GLY A 193 5.80 11.94 5.93
CA GLY A 193 5.46 12.29 7.32
C GLY A 193 6.17 13.54 7.82
N GLU A 194 7.37 13.83 7.31
CA GLU A 194 8.14 15.04 7.61
C GLU A 194 7.48 16.34 7.13
N ARG A 195 6.52 16.24 6.20
CA ARG A 195 5.78 17.38 5.69
C ARG A 195 4.42 17.54 6.37
N MET A 196 3.99 16.54 7.15
CA MET A 196 2.82 16.65 8.01
C MET A 196 3.21 17.47 9.25
N VAL A 197 2.97 18.77 9.19
CA VAL A 197 3.03 19.67 10.34
C VAL A 197 1.61 20.05 10.74
N ASP A 198 1.40 20.17 12.05
CA ASP A 198 0.13 20.62 12.64
C ASP A 198 -0.30 22.01 12.14
#